data_AF-A0A0S8HGS0-F1
#
_entry.id   AF-A0A0S8HGS0-F1
#
_cell.length_a   1.000
_cell.length_b   1.000
_cell.length_c   1.000
_cell.angle_alpha   90.00
_cell.angle_beta   90.00
_cell.angle_gamma   90.00
#
_symmetry.space_group_name_H-M   'P 1'
#
loop_
_entity.id
_entity.type
_entity.pdbx_description
1 polymer ?
#
loop_
_entity_poly.entity_id
_entity_poly.type
_entity_poly.pdbx_seq_one_letter_code
_entity_poly.pdbx_strand_id
1 'polypeptide(L)'
;MAENPYEVSRSRGLGSLEEPEGGPEAPEKGQLASPERQEGPGKFRMMRGNVVMVVLFVGAASLVYGLSIRKGPAMASAQQKVVESQVDSAILRLSGALGAGAGAPNPGRISCELLKKFYDQISERQVPLRRLQKDPFRFVPPPSPQPVVTSGGQNSLTAPAQLDAKDQTREAAMARLAKLYLQAIQRGQSGAVAIISNNLVSEGQRIEGFTVKRITLNEVILSWENEEYVLSMP
;
A
#
# COMPACT_ATOMS: atom_id res chain seq x y z
N MET A 1 -6.74 8.45 -51.28
CA MET A 1 -7.10 7.06 -50.92
C MET A 1 -6.02 6.57 -49.99
N ALA A 2 -6.32 6.45 -48.69
CA ALA A 2 -5.37 6.03 -47.67
C ALA A 2 -6.07 4.95 -46.83
N GLU A 3 -5.45 3.77 -46.78
CA GLU A 3 -5.96 2.55 -46.17
C GLU A 3 -5.81 2.60 -44.63
N ASN A 4 -6.80 2.04 -43.93
CA ASN A 4 -6.96 2.11 -42.48
C ASN A 4 -6.41 0.81 -41.85
N PRO A 5 -5.37 0.85 -40.98
CA PRO A 5 -4.64 -0.34 -40.53
C PRO A 5 -5.18 -1.01 -39.25
N TYR A 6 -6.45 -0.83 -38.90
CA TYR A 6 -7.01 -1.38 -37.65
C TYR A 6 -8.03 -2.48 -37.91
N GLU A 7 -7.55 -3.67 -38.28
CA GLU A 7 -8.32 -4.90 -38.12
C GLU A 7 -8.31 -5.32 -36.64
N VAL A 8 -9.47 -5.20 -36.00
CA VAL A 8 -9.72 -5.65 -34.64
C VAL A 8 -10.14 -7.12 -34.69
N SER A 9 -9.21 -8.01 -34.39
CA SER A 9 -9.50 -9.43 -34.11
C SER A 9 -10.33 -9.56 -32.84
N ARG A 10 -11.64 -9.81 -32.99
CA ARG A 10 -12.52 -10.26 -31.92
C ARG A 10 -12.37 -11.78 -31.75
N SER A 11 -11.64 -12.21 -30.73
CA SER A 11 -11.72 -13.60 -30.26
C SER A 11 -12.95 -13.78 -29.38
N ARG A 12 -13.88 -14.57 -29.92
CA ARG A 12 -15.15 -15.01 -29.35
C ARG A 12 -14.86 -16.22 -28.46
N GLY A 13 -14.90 -16.03 -27.14
CA GLY A 13 -14.82 -17.11 -26.15
C GLY A 13 -16.17 -17.38 -25.52
N LEU A 14 -17.04 -18.11 -26.25
CA LEU A 14 -18.19 -18.81 -25.69
C LEU A 14 -17.67 -20.10 -25.04
N GLY A 15 -17.91 -20.28 -23.75
CA GLY A 15 -17.74 -21.55 -23.04
C GLY A 15 -18.62 -21.51 -21.80
N SER A 16 -19.90 -21.88 -21.92
CA SER A 16 -20.43 -23.24 -21.69
C SER A 16 -20.79 -23.45 -20.22
N LEU A 17 -22.10 -23.50 -19.99
CA LEU A 17 -22.74 -24.04 -18.80
C LEU A 17 -22.30 -25.49 -18.57
N GLU A 18 -21.97 -25.83 -17.33
CA GLU A 18 -22.23 -27.16 -16.77
C GLU A 18 -22.74 -26.99 -15.33
N GLU A 19 -24.07 -27.09 -15.20
CA GLU A 19 -24.71 -27.66 -14.02
C GLU A 19 -24.36 -29.14 -13.92
N PRO A 20 -24.25 -29.67 -12.69
CA PRO A 20 -25.01 -30.88 -12.46
C PRO A 20 -25.97 -30.77 -11.26
N GLU A 21 -27.25 -31.00 -11.58
CA GLU A 21 -28.27 -31.50 -10.66
C GLU A 21 -28.01 -32.96 -10.24
N GLY A 22 -28.56 -33.31 -9.07
CA GLY A 22 -28.82 -34.68 -8.61
C GLY A 22 -27.89 -35.10 -7.47
N GLY A 23 -28.34 -35.47 -6.28
CA GLY A 23 -29.64 -35.75 -5.68
C GLY A 23 -29.36 -36.37 -4.30
N PRO A 24 -30.32 -36.36 -3.35
CA PRO A 24 -30.06 -36.76 -1.96
C PRO A 24 -30.23 -38.28 -1.76
N GLU A 25 -29.17 -38.97 -1.34
CA GLU A 25 -29.27 -40.35 -0.83
C GLU A 25 -28.79 -40.43 0.62
N ALA A 26 -29.72 -40.85 1.48
CA ALA A 26 -29.51 -41.46 2.79
C ALA A 26 -30.55 -42.59 2.90
N PRO A 27 -30.43 -43.56 3.83
CA PRO A 27 -29.27 -44.09 4.54
C PRO A 27 -29.15 -45.63 4.38
N GLU A 28 -27.95 -46.17 4.14
CA GLU A 28 -27.75 -47.62 4.16
C GLU A 28 -27.37 -48.12 5.56
N LYS A 29 -28.27 -48.91 6.16
CA LYS A 29 -28.03 -49.70 7.36
C LYS A 29 -27.18 -50.92 6.99
N GLY A 30 -25.97 -51.03 7.54
CA GLY A 30 -25.08 -52.15 7.27
C GLY A 30 -24.11 -52.47 8.41
N GLN A 31 -24.57 -53.33 9.32
CA GLN A 31 -23.84 -54.40 9.98
C GLN A 31 -22.72 -54.10 11.00
N LEU A 32 -23.04 -54.53 12.22
CA LEU A 32 -22.16 -54.99 13.29
C LEU A 32 -20.99 -55.82 12.76
N ALA A 33 -19.77 -55.40 13.07
CA ALA A 33 -18.65 -56.30 13.32
C ALA A 33 -17.81 -55.74 14.47
N SER A 34 -17.89 -56.44 15.60
CA SER A 34 -17.13 -56.17 16.82
C SER A 34 -15.62 -56.24 16.56
N PRO A 35 -14.83 -55.22 16.94
CA PRO A 35 -13.38 -55.36 16.94
C PRO A 35 -12.95 -56.21 18.14
N GLU A 36 -12.37 -57.37 17.84
CA GLU A 36 -11.69 -58.24 18.79
C GLU A 36 -10.51 -57.48 19.43
N ARG A 37 -10.61 -57.32 20.75
CA ARG A 37 -9.76 -56.47 21.58
C ARG A 37 -8.49 -57.23 21.97
N GLN A 38 -7.46 -57.20 21.14
CA GLN A 38 -6.12 -57.65 21.54
C GLN A 38 -5.49 -56.64 22.51
N GLU A 39 -5.54 -56.94 23.81
CA GLU A 39 -4.83 -56.20 24.85
C GLU A 39 -3.36 -56.64 24.91
N GLY A 40 -2.51 -56.01 24.10
CA GLY A 40 -1.06 -56.10 24.24
C GLY A 40 -0.52 -55.21 25.37
N PRO A 41 0.47 -55.64 26.16
CA PRO A 41 1.06 -54.88 27.27
C PRO A 41 2.05 -53.79 26.79
N GLY A 42 1.60 -52.89 25.90
CA GLY A 42 2.39 -51.80 25.33
C GLY A 42 1.92 -50.38 25.69
N LYS A 43 0.82 -50.24 26.45
CA LYS A 43 0.12 -48.95 26.64
C LYS A 43 0.93 -47.89 27.40
N PHE A 44 1.87 -48.29 28.25
CA PHE A 44 2.65 -47.34 29.08
C PHE A 44 3.74 -46.57 28.31
N ARG A 45 4.19 -47.05 27.14
CA ARG A 45 5.23 -46.36 26.36
C ARG A 45 4.66 -45.25 25.46
N MET A 46 3.44 -45.43 24.94
CA MET A 46 2.74 -44.41 24.14
C MET A 46 2.15 -43.28 24.99
N MET A 47 1.76 -43.55 26.24
CA MET A 47 1.26 -42.51 27.15
C MET A 47 2.31 -41.45 27.49
N ARG A 48 3.59 -41.82 27.59
CA ARG A 48 4.67 -40.87 27.90
C ARG A 48 4.87 -39.82 26.79
N GLY A 49 4.72 -40.21 25.52
CA GLY A 49 4.81 -39.27 24.39
C GLY A 49 3.65 -38.27 24.38
N ASN A 50 2.42 -38.75 24.60
CA ASN A 50 1.24 -37.89 24.60
C ASN A 50 1.21 -36.94 25.81
N VAL A 51 1.69 -37.36 26.97
CA VAL A 51 1.79 -36.49 28.15
C VAL A 51 2.73 -35.31 27.90
N VAL A 52 3.87 -35.52 27.24
CA VAL A 52 4.80 -34.43 26.90
C VAL A 52 4.14 -33.42 25.95
N MET A 53 3.39 -33.89 24.95
CA MET A 53 2.64 -33.02 24.02
C MET A 53 1.56 -32.19 24.74
N VAL A 54 0.79 -32.81 25.64
CA VAL A 54 -0.24 -32.11 26.42
C VAL A 54 0.37 -31.03 27.32
N VAL A 55 1.48 -31.35 28.01
CA VAL A 55 2.18 -30.38 28.86
C VAL A 55 2.73 -29.21 28.03
N LEU A 56 3.29 -29.48 26.85
CA LEU A 56 3.83 -28.43 25.97
C LEU A 56 2.71 -27.51 25.44
N PHE A 57 1.56 -28.09 25.08
CA PHE A 57 0.40 -27.34 24.59
C PHE A 57 -0.20 -26.45 25.68
N VAL A 58 -0.40 -26.99 26.89
CA VAL A 58 -0.91 -26.22 28.03
C VAL A 58 0.08 -25.13 28.45
N GLY A 59 1.39 -25.42 28.41
CA GLY A 59 2.44 -24.43 28.67
C GLY A 59 2.44 -23.28 27.67
N ALA A 60 2.37 -23.58 26.37
CA ALA A 60 2.30 -22.58 25.31
C ALA A 60 1.03 -21.71 25.41
N ALA A 61 -0.14 -22.35 25.63
CA ALA A 61 -1.41 -21.64 25.80
C ALA A 61 -1.37 -20.71 27.03
N SER A 62 -0.81 -21.17 28.14
CA SER A 62 -0.65 -20.38 29.37
C SER A 62 0.29 -19.19 29.17
N LEU A 63 1.39 -19.38 28.42
CA LEU A 63 2.34 -18.31 28.09
C LEU A 63 1.69 -17.22 27.22
N VAL A 64 0.96 -17.63 26.17
CA VAL A 64 0.24 -16.71 25.28
C VAL A 64 -0.84 -15.95 26.05
N TYR A 65 -1.60 -16.64 26.90
CA TYR A 65 -2.62 -16.02 27.74
C TYR A 65 -2.03 -15.02 28.75
N GLY A 66 -0.90 -15.36 29.37
CA GLY A 66 -0.17 -14.46 30.26
C GLY A 66 0.37 -13.21 29.55
N LEU A 67 0.86 -13.35 28.32
CA LEU A 67 1.27 -12.21 27.49
C LEU A 67 0.07 -11.36 27.03
N SER A 68 -1.08 -11.97 26.78
CA SER A 68 -2.32 -11.27 26.39
C SER A 68 -2.88 -10.41 27.52
N ILE A 69 -2.76 -10.85 28.79
CA ILE A 69 -3.22 -10.04 29.92
C ILE A 69 -2.27 -8.85 30.18
N ARG A 70 -0.97 -9.03 29.93
CA ARG A 70 0.04 -7.97 30.11
C ARG A 70 -0.05 -6.88 29.03
N LYS A 71 -0.49 -7.24 27.83
CA LYS A 71 -0.91 -6.27 26.80
C LYS A 71 -2.39 -5.97 26.98
N GLY A 72 -2.72 -5.21 28.03
CA GLY A 72 -4.06 -4.62 28.14
C GLY A 72 -4.41 -3.89 26.82
N PRO A 73 -5.70 -3.81 26.45
CA PRO A 73 -6.10 -3.11 25.24
C PRO A 73 -5.47 -1.72 25.27
N ALA A 74 -4.57 -1.45 24.32
CA ALA A 74 -4.04 -0.12 24.11
C ALA A 74 -5.27 0.78 24.09
N MET A 75 -5.34 1.75 25.02
CA MET A 75 -6.49 2.64 25.11
C MET A 75 -6.69 3.25 23.72
N ALA A 76 -7.65 2.70 22.99
CA ALA A 76 -8.01 3.18 21.67
C ALA A 76 -8.42 4.62 21.91
N SER A 77 -7.70 5.54 21.27
CA SER A 77 -7.94 6.97 21.45
C SER A 77 -9.43 7.23 21.21
N ALA A 78 -10.01 8.21 21.91
CA ALA A 78 -11.45 8.49 21.85
C ALA A 78 -11.98 8.63 20.40
N GLN A 79 -11.14 8.95 19.42
CA GLN A 79 -11.47 8.95 17.99
C GLN A 79 -11.83 7.56 17.45
N GLN A 80 -11.13 6.50 17.85
CA GLN A 80 -11.36 5.17 17.29
C GLN A 80 -12.70 4.58 17.75
N LYS A 81 -13.13 4.88 18.99
CA LYS A 81 -14.46 4.52 19.50
C LYS A 81 -15.59 5.28 18.80
N VAL A 82 -15.33 6.52 18.38
CA VAL A 82 -16.28 7.30 17.56
C VAL A 82 -16.41 6.68 16.17
N VAL A 83 -15.30 6.28 15.53
CA VAL A 83 -15.34 5.59 14.24
C VAL A 83 -16.07 4.25 14.34
N GLU A 84 -15.81 3.47 15.37
CA GLU A 84 -16.46 2.16 15.59
C GLU A 84 -17.97 2.31 15.79
N SER A 85 -18.41 3.25 16.64
CA SER A 85 -19.85 3.53 16.79
C SER A 85 -20.51 4.07 15.52
N GLN A 86 -19.77 4.81 14.69
CA GLN A 86 -20.28 5.29 13.41
C GLN A 86 -20.47 4.15 12.40
N VAL A 87 -19.53 3.21 12.35
CA VAL A 87 -19.64 1.99 11.52
C VAL A 87 -20.81 1.12 11.99
N ASP A 88 -20.94 0.88 13.29
CA ASP A 88 -22.05 0.07 13.83
C ASP A 88 -23.41 0.69 13.55
N SER A 89 -23.54 2.03 13.66
CA SER A 89 -24.79 2.73 13.33
C SER A 89 -25.10 2.69 11.83
N ALA A 90 -24.09 2.67 10.96
CA ALA A 90 -24.27 2.53 9.51
C ALA A 90 -24.71 1.11 9.14
N ILE A 91 -24.13 0.09 9.77
CA ILE A 91 -24.52 -1.31 9.58
C ILE A 91 -25.97 -1.53 10.04
N LEU A 92 -26.35 -1.00 11.20
CA LEU A 92 -27.74 -1.07 11.70
C LEU A 92 -28.75 -0.35 10.80
N ARG A 93 -28.38 0.79 10.21
CA ARG A 93 -29.22 1.48 9.22
C ARG A 93 -29.36 0.67 7.94
N LEU A 94 -28.29 0.03 7.49
CA LEU A 94 -28.29 -0.79 6.28
C LEU A 94 -29.11 -2.08 6.48
N SER A 95 -28.95 -2.76 7.62
CA SER A 95 -29.71 -3.96 7.94
C SER A 95 -31.18 -3.67 8.28
N GLY A 96 -31.44 -2.55 8.96
CA GLY A 96 -32.80 -2.05 9.23
C GLY A 96 -33.55 -1.66 7.95
N ALA A 97 -32.87 -1.05 6.98
CA ALA A 97 -33.44 -0.76 5.67
C ALA A 97 -33.76 -2.02 4.85
N LEU A 98 -33.09 -3.14 5.13
CA LEU A 98 -33.36 -4.44 4.50
C LEU A 98 -34.46 -5.23 5.24
N GLY A 99 -34.68 -4.99 6.54
CA GLY A 99 -35.59 -5.77 7.38
C GLY A 99 -36.92 -5.11 7.76
N ALA A 100 -37.05 -3.78 7.74
CA ALA A 100 -38.20 -3.06 8.31
C ALA A 100 -39.26 -2.62 7.28
N GLY A 101 -39.67 -3.54 6.39
CA GLY A 101 -40.81 -3.33 5.50
C GLY A 101 -41.66 -4.59 5.38
N ALA A 102 -42.87 -4.55 5.94
CA ALA A 102 -43.92 -5.56 5.80
C ALA A 102 -44.49 -5.60 4.37
N GLY A 103 -43.62 -5.97 3.43
CA GLY A 103 -43.85 -6.05 2.01
C GLY A 103 -42.50 -6.39 1.38
N ALA A 104 -42.22 -7.69 1.23
CA ALA A 104 -40.96 -8.21 0.73
C ALA A 104 -40.48 -7.34 -0.45
N PRO A 105 -39.34 -6.63 -0.32
CA PRO A 105 -38.83 -5.85 -1.42
C PRO A 105 -38.39 -6.84 -2.49
N ASN A 106 -39.13 -6.88 -3.60
CA ASN A 106 -38.71 -7.64 -4.77
C ASN A 106 -37.23 -7.29 -5.05
N PRO A 107 -36.30 -8.26 -5.07
CA PRO A 107 -34.87 -7.99 -5.26
C PRO A 107 -34.60 -7.19 -6.55
N GLY A 108 -35.50 -7.27 -7.53
CA GLY A 108 -35.49 -6.45 -8.74
C GLY A 108 -35.72 -4.94 -8.53
N ARG A 109 -36.41 -4.50 -7.48
CA ARG A 109 -36.65 -3.06 -7.22
C ARG A 109 -35.46 -2.39 -6.54
N ILE A 110 -34.83 -3.06 -5.57
CA ILE A 110 -33.62 -2.56 -4.89
C ILE A 110 -32.48 -2.42 -5.91
N SER A 111 -32.31 -3.41 -6.80
CA SER A 111 -31.31 -3.34 -7.86
C SER A 111 -31.59 -2.22 -8.87
N CYS A 112 -32.86 -1.98 -9.25
CA CYS A 112 -33.22 -0.86 -10.12
C CYS A 112 -32.95 0.50 -9.48
N GLU A 113 -33.27 0.69 -8.19
CA GLU A 113 -33.00 1.96 -7.50
C GLU A 113 -31.51 2.19 -7.33
N LEU A 114 -30.76 1.14 -6.96
CA LEU A 114 -29.30 1.20 -6.85
C LEU A 114 -28.66 1.52 -8.21
N LEU A 115 -29.09 0.84 -9.26
CA LEU A 115 -28.63 1.09 -10.62
C LEU A 115 -28.94 2.52 -11.06
N LYS A 116 -30.13 3.03 -10.76
CA LYS A 116 -30.50 4.42 -11.04
C LYS A 116 -29.58 5.40 -10.31
N LYS A 117 -29.30 5.20 -9.01
CA LYS A 117 -28.37 6.06 -8.27
C LYS A 117 -26.94 6.00 -8.81
N PHE A 118 -26.48 4.83 -9.25
CA PHE A 118 -25.20 4.71 -9.93
C PHE A 118 -25.17 5.49 -11.25
N TYR A 119 -26.22 5.39 -12.07
CA TYR A 119 -26.33 6.16 -13.30
C TYR A 119 -26.34 7.67 -13.04
N ASP A 120 -27.13 8.12 -12.07
CA ASP A 120 -27.21 9.53 -11.68
C ASP A 120 -25.82 10.03 -11.22
N GLN A 121 -25.14 9.28 -10.35
CA GLN A 121 -23.82 9.62 -9.84
C GLN A 121 -22.72 9.61 -10.92
N ILE A 122 -22.78 8.67 -11.87
CA ILE A 122 -21.86 8.65 -13.01
C ILE A 122 -22.14 9.87 -13.90
N SER A 123 -23.39 10.21 -14.15
CA SER A 123 -23.76 11.35 -15.00
C SER A 123 -23.36 12.70 -14.39
N GLU A 124 -23.43 12.86 -13.06
CA GLU A 124 -22.97 14.06 -12.36
C GLU A 124 -21.44 14.21 -12.37
N ARG A 125 -20.72 13.09 -12.32
CA ARG A 125 -19.25 13.08 -12.33
C ARG A 125 -18.67 13.18 -13.74
N GLN A 126 -19.44 12.84 -14.76
CA GLN A 126 -19.02 13.04 -16.14
C GLN A 126 -18.97 14.53 -16.46
N VAL A 127 -17.78 15.04 -16.74
CA VAL A 127 -17.60 16.42 -17.19
C VAL A 127 -18.31 16.57 -18.55
N PRO A 128 -19.34 17.43 -18.68
CA PRO A 128 -20.03 17.60 -19.95
C PRO A 128 -19.04 18.05 -21.03
N LEU A 129 -19.11 17.47 -22.23
CA LEU A 129 -18.18 17.78 -23.33
C LEU A 129 -18.16 19.28 -23.68
N ARG A 130 -19.28 19.99 -23.50
CA ARG A 130 -19.37 21.45 -23.71
C ARG A 130 -18.51 22.27 -22.72
N ARG A 131 -18.16 21.70 -21.57
CA ARG A 131 -17.27 22.32 -20.56
C ARG A 131 -15.82 21.90 -20.73
N LEU A 132 -15.52 20.94 -21.61
CA LEU A 132 -14.18 20.47 -21.88
C LEU A 132 -13.51 21.40 -22.91
N GLN A 133 -12.97 22.54 -22.44
CA GLN A 133 -12.34 23.54 -23.31
C GLN A 133 -11.06 23.04 -24.01
N LYS A 134 -10.44 21.99 -23.46
CA LYS A 134 -9.17 21.44 -23.93
C LYS A 134 -9.26 19.93 -23.99
N ASP A 135 -8.79 19.37 -25.09
CA ASP A 135 -8.68 17.92 -25.27
C ASP A 135 -7.71 17.32 -24.24
N PRO A 136 -8.19 16.45 -23.31
CA PRO A 136 -7.36 15.86 -22.27
C PRO A 136 -6.40 14.80 -22.81
N PHE A 137 -6.61 14.28 -24.01
CA PHE A 137 -5.75 13.30 -24.65
C PHE A 137 -4.68 13.93 -25.54
N ARG A 138 -4.75 15.25 -25.75
CA ARG A 138 -3.71 15.97 -26.47
C ARG A 138 -2.52 16.19 -25.56
N PHE A 139 -1.43 15.49 -25.85
CA PHE A 139 -0.14 15.72 -25.20
C PHE A 139 0.28 17.18 -25.37
N VAL A 140 0.43 17.88 -24.25
CA VAL A 140 0.98 19.23 -24.20
C VAL A 140 2.39 19.08 -23.63
N PRO A 141 3.44 19.33 -24.43
CA PRO A 141 4.80 19.29 -23.92
C PRO A 141 4.91 20.22 -22.71
N PRO A 142 5.53 19.76 -21.60
CA PRO A 142 5.74 20.62 -20.46
C PRO A 142 6.55 21.85 -20.91
N PRO A 143 6.25 23.05 -20.38
CA PRO A 143 7.07 24.22 -20.64
C PRO A 143 8.51 23.90 -20.26
N SER A 144 9.45 24.21 -21.15
CA SER A 144 10.88 24.01 -20.92
C SER A 144 11.25 24.63 -19.56
N PRO A 145 11.94 23.90 -18.67
CA PRO A 145 12.32 24.42 -17.36
C PRO A 145 13.10 25.71 -17.55
N GLN A 146 12.50 26.82 -17.13
CA GLN A 146 13.22 28.09 -17.12
C GLN A 146 14.35 27.97 -16.10
N PRO A 147 15.58 28.36 -16.45
CA PRO A 147 16.66 28.37 -15.47
C PRO A 147 16.26 29.30 -14.34
N VAL A 148 16.16 28.74 -13.13
CA VAL A 148 15.98 29.53 -11.91
C VAL A 148 17.23 30.38 -11.78
N VAL A 149 17.09 31.67 -12.11
CA VAL A 149 18.16 32.66 -11.93
C VAL A 149 18.31 32.87 -10.43
N THR A 150 19.17 32.06 -9.81
CA THR A 150 19.58 32.30 -8.43
C THR A 150 20.37 33.60 -8.44
N SER A 151 19.75 34.67 -7.96
CA SER A 151 20.40 35.98 -7.77
C SER A 151 21.73 35.76 -7.04
N GLY A 152 22.81 36.06 -7.76
CA GLY A 152 24.17 35.99 -7.24
C GLY A 152 24.36 37.00 -6.13
N GLY A 153 24.51 36.49 -4.90
CA GLY A 153 25.15 37.23 -3.82
C GLY A 153 26.66 37.19 -4.03
N GLN A 154 27.20 38.20 -4.72
CA GLN A 154 28.60 38.59 -4.61
C GLN A 154 28.83 39.16 -3.21
N ASN A 155 29.81 38.59 -2.50
CA ASN A 155 30.68 39.22 -1.50
C ASN A 155 31.66 38.12 -1.06
N SER A 156 32.96 38.28 -0.91
CA SER A 156 33.94 39.31 -1.25
C SER A 156 35.28 38.65 -0.90
N LEU A 157 36.32 38.87 -1.70
CA LEU A 157 37.66 38.38 -1.44
C LEU A 157 38.23 38.98 -0.14
N THR A 158 38.53 38.16 0.86
CA THR A 158 39.63 38.42 1.82
C THR A 158 40.14 37.11 2.45
N ALA A 159 41.42 36.81 2.29
CA ALA A 159 42.17 35.81 3.06
C ALA A 159 42.94 36.52 4.21
N PRO A 160 43.54 35.83 5.21
CA PRO A 160 43.38 34.46 5.68
C PRO A 160 43.07 34.42 7.20
N ALA A 161 41.89 33.90 7.57
CA ALA A 161 41.59 33.38 8.91
C ALA A 161 40.89 32.02 8.70
N GLN A 162 41.63 31.08 8.09
CA GLN A 162 41.06 29.98 7.30
C GLN A 162 41.00 28.62 8.00
N LEU A 163 41.32 28.54 9.29
CA LEU A 163 41.22 27.28 10.03
C LEU A 163 39.87 27.16 10.76
N ASP A 164 39.48 28.16 11.56
CA ASP A 164 38.26 28.03 12.37
C ASP A 164 36.94 28.16 11.58
N ALA A 165 36.94 28.90 10.46
CA ALA A 165 35.74 29.08 9.63
C ALA A 165 35.38 27.84 8.79
N LYS A 166 36.37 26.99 8.48
CA LYS A 166 36.15 25.73 7.75
C LYS A 166 35.49 24.67 8.62
N ASP A 167 35.80 24.68 9.91
CA ASP A 167 35.21 23.73 10.85
C ASP A 167 33.72 24.03 11.09
N GLN A 168 33.34 25.30 11.21
CA GLN A 168 31.93 25.69 11.36
C GLN A 168 31.09 25.37 10.12
N THR A 169 31.64 25.58 8.92
CA THR A 169 30.94 25.25 7.67
C THR A 169 30.76 23.75 7.54
N ARG A 170 31.78 22.94 7.85
CA ARG A 170 31.70 21.48 7.83
C ARG A 170 30.69 20.92 8.84
N GLU A 171 30.63 21.48 10.05
CA GLU A 171 29.65 21.04 11.05
C GLU A 171 28.21 21.36 10.61
N ALA A 172 28.00 22.53 10.01
CA ALA A 172 26.73 22.87 9.38
C ALA A 172 26.39 21.92 8.20
N ALA A 173 27.40 21.41 7.47
CA ALA A 173 27.22 20.40 6.41
C ALA A 173 26.58 19.16 6.98
N MET A 174 27.24 18.62 8.01
CA MET A 174 26.91 17.36 8.63
C MET A 174 25.52 17.43 9.25
N ALA A 175 25.20 18.54 9.92
CA ALA A 175 23.88 18.76 10.50
C ALA A 175 22.76 18.80 9.45
N ARG A 176 23.02 19.34 8.24
CA ARG A 176 22.05 19.34 7.14
C ARG A 176 21.98 17.98 6.44
N LEU A 177 23.13 17.36 6.19
CA LEU A 177 23.23 16.04 5.59
C LEU A 177 22.51 14.99 6.43
N ALA A 178 22.59 15.08 7.77
CA ALA A 178 21.88 14.19 8.68
C ALA A 178 20.34 14.28 8.59
N LYS A 179 19.80 15.38 8.04
CA LYS A 179 18.36 15.54 7.76
C LYS A 179 17.97 14.98 6.39
N LEU A 180 18.94 14.80 5.51
CA LEU A 180 18.74 14.23 4.18
C LEU A 180 18.81 12.71 4.27
N TYR A 181 17.81 12.03 3.73
CA TYR A 181 17.83 10.58 3.61
C TYR A 181 17.36 10.19 2.22
N LEU A 182 18.07 9.24 1.63
CA LEU A 182 17.77 8.72 0.30
C LEU A 182 16.64 7.70 0.43
N GLN A 183 15.53 7.94 -0.25
CA GLN A 183 14.35 7.08 -0.22
C GLN A 183 14.31 6.12 -1.40
N ALA A 184 14.57 6.64 -2.61
CA ALA A 184 14.50 5.85 -3.83
C ALA A 184 15.38 6.44 -4.92
N ILE A 185 15.85 5.57 -5.82
CA ILE A 185 16.50 5.95 -7.06
C ILE A 185 15.73 5.32 -8.21
N GLN A 186 15.42 6.11 -9.23
CA GLN A 186 14.77 5.68 -10.46
C GLN A 186 15.67 6.03 -11.65
N ARG A 187 15.85 5.09 -12.57
CA ARG A 187 16.57 5.33 -13.84
C ARG A 187 15.61 5.11 -15.00
N GLY A 188 15.44 6.13 -15.81
CA GLY A 188 14.64 6.09 -17.03
C GLY A 188 15.47 6.43 -18.25
N GLN A 189 14.84 6.43 -19.42
CA GLN A 189 15.47 6.87 -20.67
C GLN A 189 15.88 8.35 -20.63
N SER A 190 15.17 9.16 -19.84
CA SER A 190 15.43 10.59 -19.65
C SER A 190 16.51 10.92 -18.62
N GLY A 191 17.14 9.91 -18.00
CA GLY A 191 18.19 10.09 -16.98
C GLY A 191 17.87 9.42 -15.65
N ALA A 192 18.73 9.67 -14.66
CA ALA A 192 18.56 9.19 -13.30
C ALA A 192 17.91 10.27 -12.43
N VAL A 193 16.97 9.85 -11.59
CA VAL A 193 16.20 10.70 -10.67
C VAL A 193 16.26 10.04 -9.30
N ALA A 194 16.49 10.82 -8.25
CA ALA A 194 16.51 10.36 -6.87
C ALA A 194 15.41 11.05 -6.06
N ILE A 195 14.86 10.35 -5.07
CA ILE A 195 13.96 10.92 -4.08
C ILE A 195 14.75 11.06 -2.78
N ILE A 196 15.01 12.30 -2.38
CA ILE A 196 15.76 12.66 -1.18
C ILE A 196 14.85 13.45 -0.26
N SER A 197 14.53 12.92 0.92
CA SER A 197 13.61 13.55 1.88
C SER A 197 12.30 14.04 1.24
N ASN A 198 11.60 13.17 0.52
CA ASN A 198 10.38 13.45 -0.27
C ASN A 198 10.53 14.45 -1.44
N ASN A 199 11.74 14.89 -1.77
CA ASN A 199 11.97 15.76 -2.92
C ASN A 199 12.54 14.96 -4.09
N LEU A 200 11.92 15.09 -5.26
CA LEU A 200 12.35 14.44 -6.49
C LEU A 200 13.40 15.32 -7.18
N VAL A 201 14.64 14.84 -7.23
CA VAL A 201 15.80 15.59 -7.74
C VAL A 201 16.52 14.86 -8.86
N SER A 202 17.03 15.63 -9.83
CA SER A 202 17.88 15.13 -10.93
C SER A 202 19.31 15.64 -10.80
N GLU A 203 20.24 15.08 -11.57
CA GLU A 203 21.63 15.55 -11.62
C GLU A 203 21.68 17.06 -11.97
N GLY A 204 22.52 17.80 -11.26
CA GLY A 204 22.68 19.26 -11.38
C GLY A 204 21.70 20.11 -10.55
N GLN A 205 20.66 19.51 -9.97
CA GLN A 205 19.73 20.24 -9.10
C GLN A 205 20.29 20.45 -7.69
N ARG A 206 19.78 21.47 -6.99
CA ARG A 206 20.17 21.81 -5.62
C ARG A 206 19.07 21.46 -4.62
N ILE A 207 19.47 20.89 -3.48
CA ILE A 207 18.60 20.56 -2.34
C ILE A 207 19.32 20.90 -1.03
N GLU A 208 18.70 21.71 -0.17
CA GLU A 208 19.26 22.10 1.16
C GLU A 208 20.69 22.69 1.10
N GLY A 209 21.06 23.28 -0.04
CA GLY A 209 22.41 23.82 -0.30
C GLY A 209 23.39 22.85 -0.97
N PHE A 210 23.07 21.55 -1.04
CA PHE A 210 23.85 20.54 -1.76
C PHE A 210 23.49 20.54 -3.23
N THR A 211 24.48 20.40 -4.11
CA THR A 211 24.26 20.18 -5.55
C THR A 211 24.43 18.71 -5.87
N VAL A 212 23.46 18.09 -6.54
CA VAL A 212 23.54 16.68 -6.95
C VAL A 212 24.53 16.55 -8.11
N LYS A 213 25.69 15.94 -7.87
CA LYS A 213 26.70 15.73 -8.93
C LYS A 213 26.37 14.52 -9.78
N ARG A 214 26.02 13.40 -9.15
CA ARG A 214 25.82 12.12 -9.83
C ARG A 214 24.86 11.23 -9.08
N ILE A 215 23.99 10.54 -9.80
CA ILE A 215 23.07 9.55 -9.25
C ILE A 215 23.47 8.16 -9.78
N THR A 216 23.90 7.28 -8.88
CA THR A 216 24.23 5.89 -9.22
C THR A 216 23.06 4.96 -8.90
N LEU A 217 23.27 3.65 -8.81
CA LEU A 217 22.20 2.69 -8.47
C LEU A 217 21.83 2.71 -6.98
N ASN A 218 22.82 2.87 -6.10
CA ASN A 218 22.64 2.71 -4.65
C ASN A 218 23.03 3.96 -3.84
N GLU A 219 23.70 4.91 -4.48
CA GLU A 219 24.22 6.11 -3.82
C GLU A 219 24.06 7.36 -4.69
N VAL A 220 23.92 8.51 -4.02
CA VAL A 220 23.89 9.83 -4.65
C VAL A 220 25.09 10.62 -4.15
N ILE A 221 25.87 11.15 -5.10
CA ILE A 221 27.02 12.01 -4.81
C ILE A 221 26.53 13.45 -4.82
N LEU A 222 26.61 14.08 -3.65
CA LEU A 222 26.28 15.48 -3.40
C LEU A 222 27.57 16.29 -3.29
N SER A 223 27.55 17.53 -3.76
CA SER A 223 28.68 18.47 -3.57
C SER A 223 28.24 19.72 -2.84
N TRP A 224 29.02 20.15 -1.86
CA TRP A 224 28.84 21.41 -1.16
C TRP A 224 30.20 22.07 -0.89
N GLU A 225 30.36 23.33 -1.29
CA GLU A 225 31.60 24.11 -1.11
C GLU A 225 32.90 23.38 -1.54
N ASN A 226 32.84 22.64 -2.65
CA ASN A 226 33.90 21.76 -3.20
C ASN A 226 34.20 20.47 -2.44
N GLU A 227 33.47 20.17 -1.37
CA GLU A 227 33.51 18.86 -0.73
C GLU A 227 32.42 17.93 -1.29
N GLU A 228 32.73 16.64 -1.35
CA GLU A 228 31.82 15.61 -1.85
C GLU A 228 31.30 14.76 -0.69
N TYR A 229 29.99 14.56 -0.69
CA TYR A 229 29.25 13.79 0.30
C TYR A 229 28.51 12.68 -0.41
N VAL A 230 28.59 11.46 0.13
CA VAL A 230 27.92 10.29 -0.43
C VAL A 230 26.72 9.96 0.43
N LEU A 231 25.55 9.91 -0.19
CA LEU A 231 24.30 9.51 0.46
C LEU A 231 23.91 8.12 -0.06
N SER A 232 24.03 7.10 0.78
CA SER A 232 23.63 5.73 0.48
C SER A 232 22.24 5.42 1.01
N MET A 233 21.55 4.43 0.42
CA MET A 233 20.36 3.88 1.06
C MET A 233 20.72 3.20 2.40
N PRO A 234 19.83 3.28 3.41
CA PRO A 234 19.95 2.49 4.63
C PRO A 234 19.79 0.99 4.38
#